data_AF-A0A7J4JRI6-F1
#
_entry.id   AF-A0A7J4JRI6-F1
#
_cell.length_a   1.000
_cell.length_b   1.000
_cell.length_c   1.000
_cell.angle_alpha   90.00
_cell.angle_beta   90.00
_cell.angle_gamma   90.00
#
_symmetry.space_group_name_H-M   'P 1'
#
loop_
_entity.id
_entity.type
_entity.pdbx_description
1 polymer ?
#
loop_
_entity_poly.entity_id
_entity_poly.type
_entity_poly.pdbx_seq_one_letter_code
_entity_poly.pdbx_strand_id
1 'polypeptide(L)'
;MLVLAGFALAFMLPLAFLFISSSNAELSETSVNQAKISARTIADEAGELYLQGPDAKKTIFVNYPNGIVNGSIEGGLVVLTVNANGQEVDAVSTTFANISGNLAGKRLAGIQRIRLEYIWNGNYVNISYKD
;
A
#
# COMPACT_ATOMS: atom_id res chain seq x y z
N MET A 1 -34.03 20.07 -35.09
CA MET A 1 -32.66 19.69 -34.68
C MET A 1 -32.43 19.81 -33.18
N LEU A 2 -32.89 20.89 -32.50
CA LEU A 2 -32.75 21.03 -31.04
C LEU A 2 -33.34 19.87 -30.23
N VAL A 3 -34.52 19.36 -30.61
CA VAL A 3 -35.18 18.23 -29.92
C VAL A 3 -34.35 16.94 -29.99
N LEU A 4 -33.71 16.69 -31.14
CA LEU A 4 -32.89 15.50 -31.36
C LEU A 4 -31.58 15.56 -30.56
N ALA A 5 -30.99 16.77 -30.47
CA ALA A 5 -29.83 17.02 -29.61
C ALA A 5 -30.16 16.90 -28.11
N GLY A 6 -31.35 17.35 -27.69
CA GLY A 6 -31.82 17.20 -26.30
C GLY A 6 -32.01 15.73 -25.91
N PHE A 7 -32.59 14.92 -26.81
CA PHE A 7 -32.71 13.48 -26.59
C PHE A 7 -31.33 12.80 -26.51
N ALA A 8 -30.40 13.15 -27.40
CA ALA A 8 -29.04 12.61 -27.36
C ALA A 8 -28.32 12.95 -26.03
N LEU A 9 -28.45 14.18 -25.54
CA LEU A 9 -27.88 14.59 -24.25
C LEU A 9 -28.53 13.88 -23.06
N ALA A 10 -29.84 13.66 -23.10
CA ALA A 10 -30.58 12.94 -22.05
C ALA A 10 -30.10 11.50 -21.89
N PHE A 11 -29.67 10.84 -22.97
CA PHE A 11 -29.07 9.51 -22.91
C PHE A 11 -27.57 9.52 -22.58
N MET A 12 -26.83 10.55 -23.01
CA MET A 12 -25.40 10.64 -22.70
C MET A 12 -25.12 10.92 -21.22
N LEU A 13 -25.94 11.70 -20.53
CA LEU A 13 -25.72 12.04 -19.12
C LEU A 13 -25.65 10.80 -18.21
N PRO A 14 -26.63 9.87 -18.21
CA PRO A 14 -26.56 8.64 -17.42
C PRO A 14 -25.33 7.79 -17.73
N LEU A 15 -24.96 7.69 -19.01
CA LEU A 15 -23.78 6.93 -19.45
C LEU A 15 -22.48 7.57 -18.93
N ALA A 16 -22.37 8.90 -18.99
CA ALA A 16 -21.21 9.61 -18.45
C ALA A 16 -21.09 9.43 -16.93
N PHE A 17 -22.21 9.51 -16.19
CA PHE A 17 -22.22 9.24 -14.75
C PHE A 17 -21.83 7.80 -14.42
N LEU A 18 -22.35 6.82 -15.16
CA LEU A 18 -22.01 5.41 -14.96
C LEU A 18 -20.53 5.16 -15.25
N PHE A 19 -19.99 5.74 -16.33
CA PHE A 19 -18.58 5.65 -16.68
C PHE A 19 -17.69 6.20 -15.57
N ILE A 20 -17.95 7.43 -15.10
CA ILE A 20 -17.19 8.06 -13.99
C ILE A 20 -17.24 7.20 -12.72
N SER A 21 -18.41 6.67 -12.37
CA SER A 21 -18.58 5.81 -11.20
C SER A 21 -17.78 4.51 -11.31
N SER A 22 -17.84 3.83 -12.46
CA SER A 22 -17.14 2.57 -12.70
C SER A 22 -15.62 2.73 -12.67
N SER A 23 -15.07 3.78 -13.27
CA SER A 23 -13.63 4.02 -13.30
C SER A 23 -13.06 4.26 -11.89
N ASN A 24 -13.80 4.95 -11.02
CA ASN A 24 -13.35 5.17 -9.64
C ASN A 24 -13.36 3.88 -8.81
N ALA A 25 -14.33 2.98 -9.03
CA ALA A 25 -14.39 1.69 -8.35
C ALA A 25 -13.17 0.80 -8.67
N GLU A 26 -12.80 0.70 -9.94
CA GLU A 26 -11.66 -0.13 -10.39
C GLU A 26 -10.30 0.41 -9.91
N LEU A 27 -10.12 1.73 -9.91
CA LEU A 27 -8.88 2.36 -9.44
C LEU A 27 -8.67 2.15 -7.93
N SER A 28 -9.75 2.15 -7.17
CA SER A 28 -9.75 1.89 -5.72
C SER A 28 -9.33 0.46 -5.41
N GLU A 29 -9.90 -0.53 -6.10
CA GLU A 29 -9.53 -1.94 -5.92
C GLU A 29 -8.06 -2.19 -6.28
N THR A 30 -7.58 -1.59 -7.37
CA THR A 30 -6.17 -1.68 -7.79
C THR A 30 -5.22 -1.13 -6.72
N SER A 31 -5.56 0.01 -6.14
CA SER A 31 -4.74 0.67 -5.11
C SER A 31 -4.66 -0.18 -3.84
N VAL A 32 -5.78 -0.77 -3.40
CA VAL A 32 -5.81 -1.69 -2.24
C VAL A 32 -4.99 -2.96 -2.51
N ASN A 33 -5.12 -3.55 -3.71
CA ASN A 33 -4.35 -4.74 -4.07
C ASN A 33 -2.85 -4.48 -4.11
N GLN A 34 -2.44 -3.32 -4.65
CA GLN A 34 -1.05 -2.92 -4.66
C GLN A 34 -0.50 -2.65 -3.25
N ALA A 35 -1.30 -2.06 -2.35
CA ALA A 35 -0.94 -1.93 -0.94
C ALA A 35 -0.72 -3.29 -0.27
N LYS A 36 -1.61 -4.26 -0.54
CA LYS A 36 -1.50 -5.61 -0.01
C LYS A 36 -0.25 -6.34 -0.50
N ILE A 37 0.07 -6.21 -1.78
CA ILE A 37 1.33 -6.74 -2.34
C ILE A 37 2.52 -6.07 -1.65
N SER A 38 2.48 -4.75 -1.47
CA SER A 38 3.55 -3.98 -0.83
C SER A 38 3.78 -4.40 0.62
N ALA A 39 2.72 -4.48 1.42
CA ALA A 39 2.78 -4.94 2.81
C ALA A 39 3.33 -6.37 2.88
N ARG A 40 2.90 -7.25 1.97
CA ARG A 40 3.38 -8.62 1.87
C ARG A 40 4.86 -8.70 1.52
N THR A 41 5.32 -7.93 0.53
CA THR A 41 6.74 -7.89 0.20
C THR A 41 7.57 -7.47 1.41
N ILE A 42 7.15 -6.45 2.16
CA ILE A 42 7.86 -6.03 3.38
C ILE A 42 7.90 -7.16 4.42
N ALA A 43 6.76 -7.83 4.64
CA ALA A 43 6.62 -8.91 5.61
C ALA A 43 7.47 -10.15 5.25
N ASP A 44 7.42 -10.57 3.98
CA ASP A 44 8.17 -11.73 3.46
C ASP A 44 9.68 -11.46 3.54
N GLU A 45 10.11 -10.26 3.13
CA GLU A 45 11.52 -9.83 3.14
C GLU A 45 12.06 -9.66 4.57
N ALA A 46 11.24 -9.19 5.50
CA ALA A 46 11.59 -9.16 6.91
C ALA A 46 11.70 -10.59 7.49
N GLY A 47 10.82 -11.50 7.06
CA GLY A 47 10.90 -12.93 7.37
C GLY A 47 12.22 -13.56 6.90
N GLU A 48 12.59 -13.31 5.64
CA GLU A 48 13.84 -13.78 5.06
C GLU A 48 15.05 -13.23 5.82
N LEU A 49 15.07 -11.93 6.13
CA LEU A 49 16.17 -11.31 6.87
C LEU A 49 16.32 -11.89 8.28
N TYR A 50 15.19 -12.16 8.93
CA TYR A 50 15.18 -12.78 10.25
C TYR A 50 15.79 -14.19 10.24
N LEU A 51 15.58 -14.97 9.16
CA LEU A 51 16.20 -16.28 8.99
C LEU A 51 17.70 -16.21 8.66
N GLN A 52 18.14 -15.15 7.97
CA GLN A 52 19.57 -14.93 7.71
C GLN A 52 20.34 -14.67 9.02
N GLY A 53 19.70 -14.01 9.98
CA GLY A 53 20.22 -13.85 11.32
C GLY A 53 21.13 -12.62 11.50
N PRO A 54 22.16 -12.69 12.35
CA PRO A 54 22.87 -11.51 12.83
C PRO A 54 23.61 -10.77 11.71
N ASP A 55 23.70 -9.45 11.83
CA ASP A 55 24.34 -8.55 10.86
C ASP A 55 23.71 -8.54 9.44
N ALA A 56 22.61 -9.25 9.23
CA ALA A 56 21.87 -9.23 7.98
C ALA A 56 21.23 -7.85 7.76
N LYS A 57 21.45 -7.28 6.57
CA LYS A 57 20.89 -6.00 6.13
C LYS A 57 20.43 -6.10 4.69
N LYS A 58 19.22 -5.63 4.40
CA LYS A 58 18.65 -5.61 3.05
C LYS A 58 17.96 -4.29 2.80
N THR A 59 18.05 -3.79 1.57
CA THR A 59 17.24 -2.65 1.12
C THR A 59 16.30 -3.18 0.06
N ILE A 60 15.00 -3.02 0.28
CA ILE A 60 13.96 -3.43 -0.66
C ILE A 60 13.31 -2.20 -1.29
N PHE A 61 12.75 -2.40 -2.47
CA PHE A 61 11.98 -1.41 -3.20
C PHE A 61 10.53 -1.84 -3.21
N VAL A 62 9.65 -0.97 -2.73
CA VAL A 62 8.23 -1.28 -2.60
C VAL A 62 7.45 -0.18 -3.30
N ASN A 63 6.54 -0.56 -4.20
CA ASN A 63 5.79 0.41 -4.98
C ASN A 63 4.47 0.76 -4.28
N TYR A 64 4.43 1.90 -3.62
CA TYR A 64 3.23 2.35 -2.92
C TYR A 64 2.17 2.82 -3.91
N PRO A 65 0.90 2.45 -3.69
CA PRO A 65 -0.19 2.90 -4.55
C PRO A 65 -0.51 4.38 -4.35
N ASN A 66 -1.33 4.90 -5.26
CA ASN A 66 -2.00 6.16 -5.05
C ASN A 66 -2.91 6.08 -3.82
N GLY A 67 -3.03 7.20 -3.10
CA GLY A 67 -3.89 7.29 -1.91
C GLY A 67 -3.31 6.67 -0.64
N ILE A 68 -2.03 6.26 -0.60
CA ILE A 68 -1.41 5.83 0.67
C ILE A 68 -1.47 6.96 1.71
N VAL A 69 -2.01 6.64 2.88
CA VAL A 69 -2.21 7.57 3.99
C VAL A 69 -1.14 7.34 5.06
N ASN A 70 -0.93 6.08 5.42
CA ASN A 70 -0.04 5.70 6.50
C ASN A 70 0.57 4.31 6.29
N GLY A 71 1.67 4.05 6.98
CA GLY A 71 2.19 2.71 7.21
C GLY A 71 2.48 2.50 8.69
N SER A 72 2.27 1.30 9.21
CA SER A 72 2.65 0.97 10.58
C SER A 72 3.13 -0.47 10.68
N ILE A 73 3.82 -0.74 11.78
CA ILE A 73 4.32 -2.07 12.14
C ILE A 73 3.86 -2.35 13.56
N GLU A 74 3.09 -3.42 13.73
CA GLU A 74 2.51 -3.77 15.03
C GLU A 74 2.55 -5.29 15.23
N GLY A 75 3.36 -5.76 16.19
CA GLY A 75 3.31 -7.15 16.66
C GLY A 75 3.46 -8.23 15.57
N GLY A 76 4.36 -8.05 14.60
CA GLY A 76 4.51 -9.00 13.48
C GLY A 76 3.65 -8.66 12.25
N LEU A 77 2.86 -7.59 12.31
CA LEU A 77 2.02 -7.11 11.22
C LEU A 77 2.67 -5.90 10.54
N VAL A 78 2.60 -5.90 9.21
CA VAL A 78 2.85 -4.72 8.38
C VAL A 78 1.49 -4.23 7.90
N VAL A 79 1.14 -3.00 8.25
CA VAL A 79 -0.14 -2.38 7.89
C VAL A 79 0.14 -1.19 6.99
N LEU A 80 -0.50 -1.15 5.83
CA LEU A 80 -0.50 0.01 4.94
C LEU A 80 -1.94 0.50 4.76
N THR A 81 -2.21 1.73 5.20
CA THR A 81 -3.54 2.34 5.11
C THR A 81 -3.63 3.16 3.83
N VAL A 82 -4.61 2.86 2.98
CA VAL A 82 -4.85 3.56 1.71
C VAL A 82 -6.25 4.16 1.72
N ASN A 83 -6.38 5.39 1.24
CA ASN A 83 -7.66 6.01 0.95
C ASN A 83 -8.14 5.56 -0.43
N ALA A 84 -9.15 4.71 -0.42
CA ALA A 84 -9.78 4.12 -1.58
C ALA A 84 -11.22 4.67 -1.68
N ASN A 85 -11.47 5.55 -2.65
CA ASN A 85 -12.78 6.21 -2.85
C ASN A 85 -13.34 6.95 -1.62
N GLY A 86 -12.47 7.61 -0.85
CA GLY A 86 -12.87 8.35 0.34
C GLY A 86 -13.02 7.49 1.60
N GLN A 87 -12.77 6.19 1.51
CA GLN A 87 -12.71 5.29 2.66
C GLN A 87 -11.26 4.86 2.90
N GLU A 88 -10.82 4.87 4.16
CA GLU A 88 -9.53 4.30 4.53
C GLU A 88 -9.66 2.78 4.65
N VAL A 89 -8.79 2.08 3.92
CA VAL A 89 -8.72 0.63 3.86
C VAL A 89 -7.32 0.19 4.27
N ASP A 90 -7.25 -0.72 5.23
CA ASP A 90 -5.99 -1.28 5.70
C ASP A 90 -5.60 -2.52 4.92
N ALA A 91 -4.44 -2.47 4.30
CA ALA A 91 -3.77 -3.60 3.71
C ALA A 91 -2.78 -4.20 4.72
N VAL A 92 -3.15 -5.34 5.28
CA VAL A 92 -2.39 -6.00 6.35
C VAL A 92 -1.68 -7.24 5.80
N SER A 93 -0.41 -7.39 6.18
CA SER A 93 0.34 -8.63 6.00
C SER A 93 1.02 -9.03 7.30
N THR A 94 1.18 -10.33 7.53
CA THR A 94 1.78 -10.89 8.74
C THR A 94 3.09 -11.60 8.38
N THR A 95 4.06 -11.49 9.28
CA THR A 95 5.31 -12.25 9.22
C THR A 95 5.54 -12.96 10.53
N PHE A 96 6.24 -14.09 10.48
CA PHE A 96 6.69 -14.81 11.67
C PHE A 96 7.90 -14.13 12.33
N ALA A 97 8.59 -13.24 11.61
CA ALA A 97 9.72 -12.49 12.14
C ALA A 97 9.23 -11.53 13.23
N ASN A 98 10.02 -11.43 14.30
CA ASN A 98 9.86 -10.33 15.24
C ASN A 98 10.29 -9.05 14.52
N ILE A 99 9.33 -8.18 14.17
CA ILE A 99 9.59 -6.94 13.45
C ILE A 99 9.26 -5.73 14.33
N SER A 100 10.07 -4.70 14.19
CA SER A 100 9.85 -3.39 14.80
C SER A 100 10.28 -2.32 13.81
N GLY A 101 9.91 -1.08 14.07
CA GLY A 101 10.33 0.05 13.26
C GLY A 101 9.23 1.05 13.04
N ASN A 102 9.49 1.98 12.12
CA ASN A 102 8.59 3.08 11.86
C ASN A 102 8.40 3.26 10.36
N LEU A 103 7.23 2.83 9.89
CA LEU A 103 6.72 3.14 8.55
C LEU A 103 5.71 4.30 8.56
N ALA A 104 5.51 4.95 9.71
CA ALA A 104 4.54 6.01 9.89
C ALA A 104 4.97 7.28 9.16
N GLY A 105 3.94 8.04 8.80
CA GLY A 105 4.07 9.29 8.08
C GLY A 105 3.51 9.18 6.67
N LYS A 106 2.92 10.28 6.23
CA LYS A 106 2.31 10.39 4.90
C LYS A 106 3.39 10.21 3.83
N ARG A 107 3.21 9.20 2.99
CA ARG A 107 4.09 8.95 1.84
C ARG A 107 3.39 9.30 0.54
N LEU A 108 4.20 9.56 -0.48
CA LEU A 108 3.72 9.73 -1.84
C LEU A 108 3.64 8.35 -2.51
N ALA A 109 2.77 8.26 -3.50
CA ALA A 109 2.72 7.11 -4.38
C ALA A 109 4.07 6.91 -5.11
N GLY A 110 4.35 5.67 -5.49
CA GLY A 110 5.57 5.30 -6.21
C GLY A 110 6.56 4.50 -5.38
N ILE A 111 7.77 4.36 -5.92
CA ILE A 111 8.81 3.50 -5.36
C ILE A 111 9.36 4.09 -4.06
N GLN A 112 9.16 3.37 -2.96
CA GLN A 112 9.75 3.65 -1.66
C GLN A 112 10.91 2.69 -1.40
N ARG A 113 11.98 3.22 -0.79
CA ARG A 113 13.14 2.44 -0.38
C ARG A 113 13.00 2.13 1.10
N ILE A 114 12.94 0.84 1.44
CA ILE A 114 12.80 0.39 2.81
C ILE A 114 14.07 -0.36 3.20
N ARG A 115 14.68 0.05 4.29
CA ARG A 115 15.82 -0.61 4.91
C ARG A 115 15.30 -1.59 5.97
N LEU A 116 15.74 -2.82 5.83
CA LEU A 116 15.54 -3.90 6.79
C LEU A 116 16.91 -4.22 7.42
N GLU A 117 16.98 -4.23 8.74
CA GLU A 117 18.22 -4.52 9.47
C GLU A 117 17.93 -5.42 10.66
N TYR A 118 18.65 -6.53 10.76
CA TYR A 118 18.54 -7.41 11.91
C TYR A 118 19.30 -6.83 13.11
N ILE A 119 18.61 -6.67 14.24
CA ILE A 119 19.19 -6.15 15.48
C ILE A 119 19.36 -7.30 16.49
N TRP A 120 20.61 -7.75 16.67
CA TRP A 120 20.94 -8.86 17.56
C TRP A 120 20.54 -8.61 19.03
N ASN A 121 20.72 -7.38 19.52
CA ASN A 121 20.49 -7.03 20.92
C ASN A 121 19.00 -7.06 21.35
N GLY A 122 18.07 -7.31 20.41
CA GLY A 122 16.65 -7.50 20.72
C GLY A 122 15.97 -8.61 19.92
N ASN A 123 16.73 -9.37 19.13
CA ASN A 123 16.22 -10.42 18.25
C ASN A 123 14.99 -9.97 17.43
N TYR A 124 15.15 -8.87 16.67
CA TYR A 124 14.12 -8.34 15.79
C TYR A 124 14.70 -7.73 14.52
N VAL A 125 13.88 -7.63 13.48
CA VAL A 125 14.18 -6.89 12.26
C VAL A 125 13.62 -5.48 12.40
N ASN A 126 14.51 -4.49 12.35
CA ASN A 126 14.15 -3.09 12.27
C ASN A 126 13.81 -2.71 10.82
N ILE A 127 12.64 -2.12 10.63
CA ILE A 127 12.14 -1.67 9.34
C ILE A 127 12.03 -0.14 9.35
N SER A 128 12.72 0.50 8.43
CA SER A 128 12.73 1.96 8.34
C SER A 128 12.80 2.42 6.90
N TYR A 129 12.35 3.64 6.61
CA TYR A 129 12.61 4.24 5.32
C TYR A 129 14.10 4.53 5.14
N LYS A 130 14.59 4.36 3.92
CA LYS A 130 15.94 4.74 3.52
C LYS A 130 15.85 6.05 2.73
N ASP A 131 16.51 7.09 3.24
CA ASP A 131 16.70 8.36 2.54
C ASP A 131 17.45 8.20 1.21
#